data_AF-A0A5C8HUH3-F1
#
_entry.id   AF-A0A5C8HUH3-F1
#
_cell.length_a   1.000
_cell.length_b   1.000
_cell.length_c   1.000
_cell.angle_alpha   90.00
_cell.angle_beta   90.00
_cell.angle_gamma   90.00
#
_symmetry.space_group_name_H-M   'P 1'
#
loop_
_entity.id
_entity.type
_entity.pdbx_description
1 polymer ?
#
loop_
_entity_poly.entity_id
_entity_poly.type
_entity_poly.pdbx_seq_one_letter_code
_entity_poly.pdbx_strand_id
1 'polypeptide(L)'
;MSVHPEGSGVALPALLYVEDDAEIAVIVVEMLGEHYRVHHVVDGEAALSAALSRRFDVMLVDRRLPGISGADFVRAIRTAHLATGPPSPTTRRRSPRGLDARRRSSTG
;
A
#
# COMPACT_ATOMS: atom_id res chain seq x y z
N MET A 1 -9.28 34.83 17.63
CA MET A 1 -8.90 33.69 18.48
C MET A 1 -10.01 32.67 18.33
N SER A 2 -9.88 31.51 17.69
CA SER A 2 -8.73 30.76 17.18
C SER A 2 -9.10 30.06 15.87
N VAL A 3 -8.08 29.79 15.06
CA VAL A 3 -8.15 29.12 13.75
C VAL A 3 -8.18 27.59 13.89
N HIS A 4 -8.76 26.98 12.85
CA HIS A 4 -9.10 25.59 12.48
C HIS A 4 -8.05 24.47 12.75
N PRO A 5 -8.41 23.17 12.61
CA PRO A 5 -8.57 22.60 11.26
C PRO A 5 -9.86 21.80 11.07
N GLU A 6 -10.49 22.01 9.91
CA GLU A 6 -11.40 21.05 9.31
C GLU A 6 -10.60 19.78 8.98
N GLY A 7 -10.99 18.65 9.57
CA GLY A 7 -10.46 17.36 9.19
C GLY A 7 -10.92 17.03 7.77
N SER A 8 -10.06 17.25 6.78
CA SER A 8 -10.14 16.52 5.53
C SER A 8 -9.90 15.05 5.87
N GLY A 9 -11.00 14.30 6.11
CA GLY A 9 -10.94 12.87 6.40
C GLY A 9 -10.17 12.19 5.27
N VAL A 10 -8.93 11.78 5.55
CA VAL A 10 -8.12 11.05 4.58
C VAL A 10 -8.80 9.72 4.38
N ALA A 11 -9.31 9.46 3.17
CA ALA A 11 -9.92 8.18 2.86
C ALA A 11 -8.93 7.05 3.16
N LEU A 12 -9.41 5.98 3.80
CA LEU A 12 -8.55 4.85 4.14
C LEU A 12 -7.91 4.26 2.86
N PRO A 13 -6.60 3.93 2.92
CA PRO A 13 -5.88 3.32 1.79
C PRO A 13 -6.57 2.03 1.33
N ALA A 14 -6.55 1.78 0.02
CA ALA A 14 -7.12 0.58 -0.58
C ALA A 14 -6.15 -0.61 -0.48
N LEU A 15 -6.62 -1.74 0.05
CA LEU A 15 -5.86 -2.98 0.17
C LEU A 15 -6.51 -4.07 -0.69
N LEU A 16 -5.74 -4.71 -1.57
CA LEU A 16 -6.11 -6.00 -2.15
C LEU A 16 -5.56 -7.11 -1.26
N TYR A 17 -6.40 -7.98 -0.75
CA TYR A 17 -6.01 -9.13 0.06
C TYR A 17 -6.38 -10.43 -0.63
N VAL A 18 -5.41 -11.34 -0.82
CA VAL A 18 -5.59 -12.62 -1.52
C VAL A 18 -5.32 -13.76 -0.55
N GLU A 19 -6.36 -14.53 -0.24
CA GLU A 19 -6.35 -15.62 0.74
C GLU A 19 -7.48 -16.62 0.42
N ASP A 20 -7.14 -17.90 0.23
CA ASP A 20 -8.10 -18.96 -0.06
C ASP A 20 -8.74 -19.55 1.19
N ASP A 21 -8.07 -19.45 2.34
CA ASP A 21 -8.63 -19.89 3.63
C ASP A 21 -9.63 -18.87 4.17
N ALA A 22 -10.91 -19.22 4.15
CA ALA A 22 -11.98 -18.35 4.59
C ALA A 22 -11.92 -17.99 6.09
N GLU A 23 -11.40 -18.86 6.95
CA GLU A 23 -11.31 -18.60 8.39
C GLU A 23 -10.23 -17.55 8.68
N ILE A 24 -9.07 -17.71 8.04
CA ILE A 24 -7.99 -16.72 8.10
C ILE A 24 -8.46 -15.40 7.49
N ALA A 25 -9.16 -15.47 6.34
CA ALA A 25 -9.61 -14.29 5.63
C ALA A 25 -10.51 -13.40 6.49
N VAL A 26 -11.49 -13.99 7.20
CA VAL A 26 -12.40 -13.24 8.08
C VAL A 26 -11.62 -12.48 9.15
N ILE A 27 -10.71 -13.17 9.85
CA ILE A 27 -9.92 -12.58 10.94
C ILE A 27 -9.08 -11.41 10.42
N VAL A 28 -8.40 -11.60 9.28
CA VAL A 28 -7.52 -10.57 8.72
C VAL A 28 -8.31 -9.39 8.17
N VAL A 29 -9.46 -9.62 7.53
CA VAL A 29 -10.35 -8.55 7.04
C VAL A 29 -10.87 -7.71 8.19
N GLU A 30 -11.30 -8.33 9.29
CA GLU A 30 -11.74 -7.63 10.49
C GLU A 30 -10.61 -6.77 11.08
N MET A 31 -9.42 -7.34 11.25
CA MET A 31 -8.26 -6.63 11.80
C MET A 31 -7.79 -5.46 10.92
N LEU A 32 -7.82 -5.63 9.60
CA LEU A 32 -7.32 -4.61 8.66
C LEU A 32 -8.40 -3.59 8.26
N GLY A 33 -9.69 -3.90 8.45
CA GLY A 33 -10.81 -3.05 8.08
C GLY A 33 -10.83 -1.69 8.78
N GLU A 34 -10.24 -1.58 9.97
CA GLU A 34 -10.09 -0.30 10.70
C GLU A 34 -9.05 0.63 10.07
N HIS A 35 -8.14 0.10 9.26
CA HIS A 35 -6.99 0.81 8.69
C HIS A 35 -7.01 0.89 7.17
N TYR A 36 -7.76 0.01 6.51
CA TYR A 36 -7.79 -0.13 5.06
C TYR A 36 -9.20 -0.35 4.54
N ARG A 37 -9.45 0.07 3.30
CA ARG A 37 -10.58 -0.44 2.52
C ARG A 37 -10.15 -1.76 1.90
N VAL A 38 -10.45 -2.85 2.60
CA VAL A 38 -10.04 -4.20 2.21
C VAL A 38 -10.92 -4.73 1.07
N HIS A 39 -10.30 -5.17 0.00
CA HIS A 39 -10.92 -5.95 -1.07
C HIS A 39 -10.30 -7.35 -1.03
N HIS A 40 -11.06 -8.30 -0.47
CA HIS A 40 -10.63 -9.70 -0.38
C HIS A 40 -11.05 -10.48 -1.62
N VAL A 41 -10.14 -11.34 -2.09
CA VAL A 41 -10.32 -12.30 -3.18
C VAL A 41 -9.66 -13.62 -2.77
N VAL A 42 -10.16 -14.74 -3.29
CA VAL A 42 -9.74 -16.08 -2.84
C VAL A 42 -8.67 -16.73 -3.71
N ASP A 43 -8.39 -16.16 -4.88
CA ASP A 43 -7.44 -16.73 -5.81
C ASP A 43 -6.70 -15.66 -6.61
N GLY A 44 -5.67 -16.11 -7.30
CA GLY A 44 -4.80 -15.24 -8.06
C GLY A 44 -5.42 -14.65 -9.33
N GLU A 45 -6.38 -15.35 -9.96
CA GLU A 45 -7.04 -14.85 -11.17
C GLU A 45 -7.96 -13.67 -10.83
N ALA A 46 -8.75 -13.82 -9.77
CA ALA A 46 -9.55 -12.74 -9.19
C ALA A 46 -8.66 -11.58 -8.72
N ALA A 47 -7.51 -11.87 -8.11
CA ALA A 47 -6.55 -10.84 -7.71
C ALA A 47 -5.99 -10.05 -8.90
N LEU A 48 -5.63 -10.73 -9.99
CA LEU A 48 -5.12 -10.08 -11.19
C LEU A 48 -6.20 -9.24 -11.86
N SER A 49 -7.40 -9.79 -12.02
CA SER A 49 -8.56 -9.06 -12.57
C SER A 49 -8.87 -7.80 -11.77
N ALA A 50 -8.88 -7.91 -10.43
CA ALA A 50 -9.09 -6.77 -9.54
C ALA A 50 -7.97 -5.73 -9.65
N ALA A 51 -6.70 -6.16 -9.64
CA ALA A 51 -5.54 -5.28 -9.72
C ALA A 51 -5.44 -4.54 -11.07
N LEU A 52 -5.92 -5.14 -12.16
CA LEU A 52 -5.97 -4.49 -13.47
C LEU A 52 -7.15 -3.51 -13.59
N SER A 53 -8.25 -3.78 -12.90
CA SER A 53 -9.48 -2.98 -12.99
C SER A 53 -9.50 -1.79 -12.01
N ARG A 54 -8.71 -1.83 -10.94
CA ARG A 54 -8.75 -0.87 -9.83
C ARG A 54 -7.34 -0.59 -9.33
N ARG A 55 -7.15 0.60 -8.74
CA ARG A 55 -5.90 0.94 -8.06
C ARG A 55 -5.96 0.55 -6.59
N PHE A 56 -4.92 -0.13 -6.12
CA PHE A 56 -4.69 -0.46 -4.72
C PHE A 56 -3.39 0.17 -4.25
N ASP A 57 -3.39 0.66 -3.00
CA ASP A 57 -2.21 1.25 -2.35
C ASP A 57 -1.32 0.16 -1.77
N VAL A 58 -1.92 -0.94 -1.32
CA VAL A 58 -1.24 -2.11 -0.75
C VAL A 58 -1.85 -3.39 -1.34
N MET A 59 -1.03 -4.41 -1.50
CA MET A 59 -1.47 -5.76 -1.87
C MET A 59 -0.84 -6.77 -0.92
N LEU A 60 -1.67 -7.60 -0.30
CA LEU A 60 -1.28 -8.68 0.60
C LEU A 60 -1.71 -10.01 -0.05
N VAL A 61 -0.75 -10.89 -0.31
CA VAL A 61 -0.99 -12.15 -1.06
C VAL A 61 -0.41 -13.31 -0.24
N ASP A 62 -1.21 -14.33 0.08
CA ASP A 62 -0.67 -15.55 0.70
C ASP A 62 0.28 -16.25 -0.29
N ARG A 63 1.44 -16.66 0.21
CA ARG A 63 2.47 -17.40 -0.53
C ARG A 63 2.06 -18.84 -0.81
N ARG A 64 1.08 -19.38 -0.09
CA ARG A 64 0.59 -20.76 -0.24
C ARG A 64 -0.40 -20.94 -1.38
N LEU A 65 -0.87 -19.84 -1.99
CA LEU A 65 -1.81 -19.90 -3.10
C LEU A 65 -1.22 -20.66 -4.31
N PRO A 66 -1.85 -21.77 -4.73
CA PRO A 66 -1.42 -22.51 -5.91
C PRO A 66 -1.72 -21.71 -7.19
N GLY A 67 -0.82 -21.76 -8.17
CA GLY A 67 -1.07 -21.22 -9.51
C GLY A 67 -0.60 -19.78 -9.75
N ILE A 68 -0.24 -19.01 -8.71
CA ILE A 68 0.41 -17.70 -8.87
C ILE A 68 1.68 -17.63 -8.04
N SER A 69 2.83 -17.57 -8.72
CA SER A 69 4.06 -17.13 -8.07
C SER A 69 3.91 -15.66 -7.70
N GLY A 70 4.07 -15.31 -6.41
CA GLY A 70 3.99 -13.91 -5.95
C GLY A 70 4.93 -12.97 -6.73
N ALA A 71 6.04 -13.48 -7.27
CA ALA A 71 6.92 -12.73 -8.16
C ALA A 71 6.30 -12.45 -9.54
N ASP A 72 5.56 -13.41 -10.11
CA ASP A 72 4.87 -13.24 -11.39
C ASP A 72 3.67 -12.32 -11.27
N PHE A 73 2.97 -12.35 -10.12
CA PHE A 73 1.93 -11.39 -9.79
C PHE A 73 2.46 -9.95 -9.75
N VAL A 74 3.54 -9.72 -8.99
CA VAL A 74 4.19 -8.41 -8.91
C VAL A 74 4.72 -7.95 -10.27
N ARG A 75 5.27 -8.88 -11.07
CA ARG A 75 5.71 -8.57 -12.45
C ARG A 75 4.56 -8.17 -13.36
N ALA A 76 3.43 -8.88 -13.33
CA ALA A 76 2.26 -8.58 -14.15
C ALA A 76 1.69 -7.20 -13.80
N ILE A 77 1.51 -6.91 -12.52
CA ILE A 77 1.00 -5.62 -12.04
C ILE A 77 1.97 -4.47 -12.34
N ARG A 78 3.27 -4.68 -12.10
CA ARG A 78 4.28 -3.65 -12.41
C ARG A 78 4.31 -3.34 -13.91
N THR A 79 4.18 -4.35 -14.77
CA THR A 79 4.12 -4.15 -16.22
C THR A 79 2.86 -3.39 -16.63
N ALA A 80 1.69 -3.74 -16.05
CA ALA A 80 0.42 -3.07 -16.32
C ALA A 80 0.37 -1.61 -15.82
N HIS A 81 0.91 -1.34 -14.63
CA HIS A 81 1.01 0.01 -14.08
C HIS A 81 2.04 0.87 -14.82
N LEU A 82 3.12 0.29 -15.35
CA LEU A 82 4.06 1.02 -16.22
C LEU A 82 3.44 1.40 -17.57
N ALA A 83 2.49 0.59 -18.08
CA ALA A 83 1.75 0.89 -19.30
C ALA A 83 0.68 1.99 -19.12
N THR A 84 0.28 2.32 -17.88
CA THR A 84 -0.85 3.25 -17.59
C THR A 84 -0.37 4.59 -16.99
N GLY A 85 0.89 4.98 -17.21
CA GLY A 85 1.46 6.23 -16.70
C GLY A 85 1.99 6.10 -15.26
N PRO A 86 2.89 7.01 -14.84
CA PRO A 86 3.74 6.78 -13.67
C PRO A 86 2.93 6.66 -12.37
N PRO A 87 3.43 5.88 -11.38
CA PRO A 87 2.82 5.83 -10.06
C PRO A 87 2.77 7.25 -9.48
N SER A 88 1.63 7.63 -8.91
CA SER A 88 1.47 8.92 -8.24
C SER A 88 2.56 9.05 -7.17
N PRO A 89 3.34 10.15 -7.13
CA PRO A 89 4.39 10.32 -6.14
C PRO A 89 3.74 10.34 -4.76
N THR A 90 3.95 9.27 -3.99
CA THR A 90 3.60 9.20 -2.58
C THR A 90 4.24 10.40 -1.92
N THR A 91 3.41 11.30 -1.40
CA THR A 91 3.85 12.59 -0.91
C THR A 91 4.75 12.37 0.31
N ARG A 92 6.05 12.57 0.07
CA ARG A 92 7.13 12.63 1.05
C ARG A 92 6.71 13.44 2.28
N ARG A 93 6.59 12.80 3.45
CA ARG A 93 6.59 13.56 4.72
C ARG A 93 8.01 14.07 4.96
N ARG A 94 8.21 15.37 4.73
CA ARG A 94 9.35 16.12 5.27
C ARG A 94 9.28 16.07 6.79
N SER A 95 10.32 15.56 7.44
CA SER A 95 10.63 15.93 8.83
C SER A 95 11.26 17.32 8.84
N PRO A 96 10.72 18.33 9.55
CA PRO A 96 11.37 19.61 9.71
C PRO A 96 12.21 19.67 10.99
N ARG A 97 13.45 20.15 10.84
CA ARG A 97 14.32 20.84 11.83
C ARG A 97 14.75 19.99 13.05
N GLY A 98 16.00 19.94 13.48
CA GLY A 98 17.14 20.84 13.32
C GLY A 98 17.74 21.03 14.72
N LEU A 99 19.00 20.65 14.93
CA LEU A 99 19.79 21.23 16.00
C LEU A 99 21.23 21.37 15.52
N ASP A 100 21.67 22.62 15.51
CA ASP A 100 23.04 23.05 15.30
C ASP A 100 23.99 22.36 16.28
N ALA A 101 25.17 21.97 15.78
CA ALA A 101 26.39 22.04 16.56
C ALA A 101 27.53 22.43 15.62
N ARG A 102 27.75 23.74 15.50
CA ARG A 102 29.02 24.28 15.06
C ARG A 102 30.11 23.75 16.00
N ARG A 103 31.18 23.18 15.45
CA ARG A 103 32.53 23.62 15.82
C ARG A 103 33.52 23.40 14.69
N ARG A 104 34.29 24.46 14.47
CA ARG A 104 35.40 24.60 13.52
C ARG A 104 36.67 24.03 14.14
N SER A 105 37.59 23.61 13.27
CA SER A 105 39.08 23.61 13.35
C SER A 105 39.60 22.31 12.71
N SER A 106 40.64 22.19 11.90
CA SER A 106 41.69 23.07 11.33
C SER A 106 42.59 22.08 10.56
N THR A 107 42.89 22.30 9.28
CA THR A 107 44.24 22.69 8.78
C THR A 107 45.38 21.75 9.20
N GLY A 108 46.06 21.16 8.22
CA GLY A 108 47.32 20.43 8.36
C GLY A 108 47.52 19.43 7.26
#